data_AF-A0A417YF02-F1
#
_entry.id   AF-A0A417YF02-F1
#
_cell.length_a   1.000
_cell.length_b   1.000
_cell.length_c   1.000
_cell.angle_alpha   90.00
_cell.angle_beta   90.00
_cell.angle_gamma   90.00
#
_symmetry.space_group_name_H-M   'P 1'
#
loop_
_entity.id
_entity.type
_entity.pdbx_description
1 polymer ?
#
loop_
_entity_poly.entity_id
_entity_poly.type
_entity_poly.pdbx_seq_one_letter_code
_entity_poly.pdbx_strand_id
1 'polypeptide(L)'
;MIRNNAHKYSVSAMCDVLHIPKSTYYYHANLYGKHVLKTEDKEISKEIARIFNESRSNYGTRKIKKELSKLPKAKHVSRRRIGRLMNYCIVRYESKFF
;
A
#
# COMPACT_ATOMS: atom_id res chain seq x y z
N MET A 1 -21.49 -0.71 5.21
CA MET A 1 -22.84 -0.14 4.99
C MET A 1 -22.81 1.32 4.54
N ILE A 2 -22.28 2.26 5.34
CA ILE A 2 -22.26 3.70 4.99
C ILE A 2 -21.45 3.97 3.70
N ARG A 3 -20.23 3.43 3.59
CA ARG A 3 -19.37 3.64 2.41
C ARG A 3 -20.00 3.18 1.09
N ASN A 4 -20.79 2.11 1.11
CA ASN A 4 -21.42 1.57 -0.09
C ASN A 4 -22.49 2.52 -0.65
N ASN A 5 -23.12 3.32 0.22
CA ASN A 5 -24.17 4.27 -0.13
C ASN A 5 -23.66 5.71 -0.29
N ALA A 6 -22.35 5.92 -0.14
CA ALA A 6 -21.73 7.26 -0.19
C ALA A 6 -21.85 7.95 -1.56
N HIS A 7 -22.16 7.20 -2.62
CA HIS A 7 -22.43 7.75 -3.95
C HIS A 7 -23.83 8.36 -4.09
N LYS A 8 -24.77 7.97 -3.21
CA LYS A 8 -26.19 8.38 -3.27
C LYS A 8 -26.55 9.34 -2.14
N TYR A 9 -25.92 9.21 -0.97
CA TYR A 9 -26.20 10.00 0.21
C TYR A 9 -24.92 10.53 0.87
N SER A 10 -25.03 11.66 1.57
CA SER A 10 -23.90 12.18 2.33
C SER A 10 -23.59 11.29 3.53
N VAL A 11 -22.29 11.08 3.79
CA VAL A 11 -21.81 10.30 4.94
C VAL A 11 -22.33 10.89 6.25
N SER A 12 -22.34 12.22 6.36
CA SER A 12 -22.84 12.92 7.54
C SER A 12 -24.31 12.61 7.81
N ALA A 13 -25.19 12.72 6.81
CA ALA A 13 -26.61 12.45 7.00
C ALA A 13 -26.88 10.99 7.36
N MET A 14 -26.15 10.04 6.77
CA MET A 14 -26.27 8.63 7.14
C MET A 14 -25.82 8.36 8.57
N CYS A 15 -24.73 8.98 9.02
CA CYS A 15 -24.28 8.87 10.41
C CYS A 15 -25.33 9.43 11.38
N ASP A 16 -25.95 10.57 11.02
CA ASP A 16 -26.97 11.21 11.84
C ASP A 16 -28.25 10.32 11.92
N VAL A 17 -28.69 9.71 10.81
CA VAL A 17 -29.84 8.78 10.79
C VAL A 17 -29.57 7.49 11.57
N LEU A 18 -28.37 6.93 11.43
CA LEU A 18 -27.98 5.68 12.11
C LEU A 18 -27.58 5.90 13.58
N HIS A 19 -27.61 7.14 14.07
CA HIS A 19 -27.16 7.51 15.42
C HIS A 19 -25.72 7.10 15.72
N ILE A 20 -24.84 7.17 14.70
CA ILE A 20 -23.42 6.83 14.81
C ILE A 20 -22.61 8.13 14.87
N PRO A 21 -21.71 8.32 15.86
CA PRO A 21 -20.81 9.45 15.88
C PRO A 21 -19.91 9.47 14.63
N LYS A 22 -19.80 10.66 14.00
CA LYS A 22 -18.96 10.86 12.81
C LYS A 22 -17.49 10.48 13.07
N SER A 23 -17.00 10.73 14.28
CA SER A 23 -15.66 10.34 14.73
C SER A 23 -15.42 8.82 14.61
N THR A 24 -16.37 8.01 15.06
CA THR A 24 -16.32 6.55 14.99
C THR A 24 -16.25 6.08 13.54
N TYR A 25 -17.07 6.64 12.65
CA TYR A 25 -17.02 6.32 11.22
C TYR A 25 -15.64 6.59 10.62
N TYR A 26 -15.11 7.81 10.78
CA TYR A 26 -13.81 8.17 10.21
C TYR A 26 -12.65 7.43 10.85
N TYR A 27 -12.74 7.11 12.15
CA TYR A 27 -11.75 6.27 12.82
C TYR A 27 -11.63 4.91 12.12
N HIS A 28 -12.76 4.22 11.94
CA HIS A 28 -12.76 2.92 11.26
C HIS A 28 -12.39 3.06 9.78
N ALA A 29 -12.90 4.07 9.07
CA ALA A 29 -12.55 4.30 7.65
C ALA A 29 -11.04 4.50 7.46
N ASN A 30 -10.39 5.26 8.36
CA ASN A 30 -8.95 5.48 8.36
C ASN A 30 -8.18 4.20 8.71
N LEU A 31 -8.66 3.38 9.65
CA LEU A 31 -8.08 2.08 9.95
C LEU A 31 -8.12 1.17 8.73
N TYR A 32 -9.29 0.99 8.11
CA TYR A 32 -9.43 0.20 6.89
C TYR A 32 -8.52 0.71 5.77
N GLY A 33 -8.46 2.03 5.56
CA GLY A 33 -7.53 2.64 4.59
C GLY A 33 -6.06 2.30 4.89
N LYS A 34 -5.64 2.39 6.15
CA LYS A 34 -4.28 1.99 6.58
C LYS A 34 -4.02 0.49 6.37
N HIS A 35 -5.01 -0.37 6.61
CA HIS A 35 -4.88 -1.81 6.38
C HIS A 35 -4.70 -2.13 4.90
N VAL A 36 -5.50 -1.52 4.01
CA VAL A 36 -5.39 -1.69 2.56
C VAL A 36 -4.02 -1.23 2.05
N LEU A 37 -3.56 -0.06 2.50
CA LEU A 37 -2.23 0.46 2.15
C LEU A 37 -1.12 -0.49 2.60
N LYS A 38 -1.22 -1.06 3.80
CA LYS A 38 -0.25 -2.05 4.30
C LYS A 38 -0.24 -3.34 3.47
N THR A 39 -1.40 -3.83 3.02
CA THR A 39 -1.46 -5.01 2.15
C THR A 39 -0.85 -4.74 0.78
N GLU A 40 -1.18 -3.61 0.15
CA GLU A 40 -0.57 -3.21 -1.12
C GLU A 40 0.95 -3.05 -1.00
N ASP A 41 1.41 -2.39 0.07
CA ASP A 41 2.83 -2.20 0.34
C ASP A 41 3.55 -3.54 0.52
N LYS A 42 2.93 -4.53 1.18
CA LYS A 42 3.48 -5.90 1.29
C LYS A 42 3.61 -6.57 -0.08
N GLU A 43 2.61 -6.43 -0.95
CA GLU A 43 2.68 -7.03 -2.29
C GLU A 43 3.72 -6.36 -3.18
N ILE A 44 3.83 -5.03 -3.13
CA ILE A 44 4.86 -4.28 -3.87
C ILE A 44 6.24 -4.65 -3.32
N SER A 45 6.38 -4.75 -2.01
CA SER A 45 7.61 -5.15 -1.32
C SER A 45 8.11 -6.54 -1.77
N LYS A 46 7.23 -7.54 -1.85
CA LYS A 46 7.57 -8.88 -2.37
C LYS A 46 8.10 -8.83 -3.79
N GLU A 47 7.44 -8.04 -4.64
CA GLU A 47 7.81 -7.90 -6.04
C GLU A 47 9.16 -7.19 -6.22
N ILE A 48 9.39 -6.13 -5.45
CA ILE A 48 10.68 -5.44 -5.40
C ILE A 48 11.79 -6.41 -4.98
N ALA A 49 11.58 -7.21 -3.94
CA ALA A 49 12.58 -8.17 -3.47
C ALA A 49 12.89 -9.26 -4.51
N ARG A 50 11.88 -9.74 -5.24
CA ARG A 50 12.06 -10.69 -6.34
C ARG A 50 12.96 -10.12 -7.44
N ILE A 51 12.62 -8.95 -7.97
CA ILE A 51 13.39 -8.28 -9.03
C ILE A 51 14.81 -7.96 -8.53
N PHE A 52 14.96 -7.54 -7.27
CA PHE A 52 16.25 -7.22 -6.68
C PHE A 52 17.16 -8.46 -6.61
N ASN A 53 16.63 -9.60 -6.14
CA ASN A 53 17.37 -10.86 -6.07
C ASN A 53 17.72 -11.42 -7.45
N GLU A 54 16.77 -11.39 -8.41
CA GLU A 54 17.02 -11.78 -9.80
C GLU A 54 18.15 -10.96 -10.44
N SER A 55 18.24 -9.67 -10.10
CA SER A 55 19.28 -8.76 -10.58
C SER A 55 20.62 -8.87 -9.85
N ARG A 56 20.77 -9.84 -8.92
CA ARG A 56 21.93 -9.97 -8.02
C ARG A 56 22.24 -8.69 -7.25
N SER A 57 21.21 -8.02 -6.75
CA SER A 57 21.32 -6.78 -5.94
C SER A 57 21.88 -5.55 -6.68
N ASN A 58 22.03 -5.60 -8.01
CA ASN A 58 22.58 -4.48 -8.79
C ASN A 58 21.55 -3.41 -9.14
N TYR A 59 20.25 -3.71 -9.03
CA TYR A 59 19.21 -2.78 -9.49
C TYR A 59 18.80 -1.79 -8.41
N GLY A 60 19.04 -0.50 -8.69
CA GLY A 60 18.51 0.60 -7.89
C GLY A 60 17.07 0.98 -8.26
N THR A 61 16.51 1.94 -7.51
CA THR A 61 15.10 2.40 -7.62
C THR A 61 14.64 2.76 -9.04
N ARG A 62 15.53 3.28 -9.90
CA ARG A 62 15.20 3.62 -11.30
C ARG A 62 14.96 2.37 -12.16
N LYS A 63 15.81 1.35 -12.04
CA LYS A 63 15.70 0.10 -12.81
C LYS A 63 14.51 -0.72 -12.32
N ILE A 64 14.34 -0.84 -11.00
CA ILE A 64 13.20 -1.52 -10.37
C ILE A 64 11.87 -0.92 -10.84
N LYS A 65 11.75 0.40 -10.96
CA LYS A 65 10.53 1.03 -11.49
C LYS A 65 10.22 0.58 -12.92
N LYS A 66 11.23 0.47 -13.79
CA LYS A 66 11.03 0.00 -15.17
C LYS A 66 10.57 -1.45 -15.20
N GLU A 67 11.20 -2.31 -14.40
CA GLU A 67 10.81 -3.72 -14.30
C GLU A 67 9.40 -3.90 -13.73
N LEU A 68 9.02 -3.14 -12.69
CA LEU A 68 7.65 -3.14 -12.15
C LEU A 68 6.58 -2.72 -13.17
N SER A 69 6.94 -1.85 -14.12
CA SER A 69 6.06 -1.42 -15.20
C SER A 69 5.94 -2.45 -16.33
N LYS A 70 6.91 -3.36 -16.48
CA LYS A 70 6.89 -4.43 -17.50
C LYS A 70 6.09 -5.68 -17.06
N LEU A 71 5.77 -5.79 -15.78
CA LEU A 71 5.00 -6.92 -15.26
C LEU A 71 3.61 -6.99 -15.90
N PRO A 72 3.03 -8.19 -16.07
CA PRO A 72 1.69 -8.38 -16.63
C PRO A 72 0.62 -7.66 -15.80
N LYS A 73 0.85 -7.48 -14.50
CA LYS A 73 0.13 -6.53 -13.65
C LYS A 73 1.03 -5.32 -13.40
N ALA A 74 1.00 -4.35 -14.30
CA ALA A 74 1.82 -3.16 -14.20
C ALA A 74 1.51 -2.41 -12.88
N LYS A 75 2.52 -2.32 -12.01
CA LYS A 75 2.39 -1.57 -10.75
C LYS A 75 2.99 -0.18 -10.93
N HIS A 76 2.13 0.83 -11.07
CA HIS A 76 2.57 2.22 -11.16
C HIS A 76 2.93 2.77 -9.78
N VAL A 77 4.20 2.59 -9.38
CA VAL A 77 4.72 3.06 -8.09
C VAL A 77 5.73 4.19 -8.30
N SER A 78 5.67 5.21 -7.44
CA SER A 78 6.63 6.32 -7.48
C SER A 78 8.02 5.89 -6.99
N ARG A 79 9.08 6.53 -7.50
CA ARG A 79 10.46 6.27 -7.06
C ARG A 79 10.63 6.45 -5.55
N ARG A 80 9.99 7.46 -4.96
CA ARG A 80 10.02 7.71 -3.50
C ARG A 80 9.36 6.56 -2.71
N ARG A 81 8.23 6.02 -3.18
CA ARG A 81 7.57 4.88 -2.52
C ARG A 81 8.42 3.60 -2.64
N ILE A 82 9.02 3.34 -3.81
CA ILE A 82 9.97 2.23 -3.99
C ILE A 82 11.17 2.36 -3.05
N GLY A 83 11.78 3.54 -2.94
CA GLY A 83 12.90 3.78 -2.02
C GLY A 83 12.55 3.55 -0.56
N ARG A 84 11.37 4.02 -0.11
CA ARG A 84 10.89 3.74 1.25
C ARG A 84 10.69 2.24 1.49
N LEU A 85 10.08 1.53 0.54
CA LEU A 85 9.85 0.08 0.63
C LEU A 85 11.17 -0.71 0.57
N MET A 86 12.13 -0.29 -0.25
CA MET A 86 13.48 -0.87 -0.28
C MET A 86 14.17 -0.69 1.07
N ASN A 87 14.17 0.51 1.66
CA ASN A 87 14.77 0.71 2.99
C ASN A 87 14.09 -0.18 4.04
N TYR A 88 12.76 -0.28 4.02
CA TYR A 88 12.02 -1.13 4.95
C TYR A 88 12.29 -2.63 4.74
N CYS A 89 12.54 -3.05 3.49
CA CYS A 89 12.90 -4.42 3.14
C CYS A 89 14.34 -4.74 3.48
N ILE A 90 15.31 -3.95 3.02
CA ILE A 90 16.74 -4.19 3.16
C ILE A 90 17.12 -4.26 4.63
N VAL A 91 16.62 -3.33 5.46
CA VAL A 91 16.84 -3.36 6.92
C VAL A 91 16.25 -4.62 7.57
N ARG A 92 15.19 -5.23 7.01
CA ARG A 92 14.60 -6.49 7.50
C ARG A 92 15.20 -7.76 6.89
N TYR A 93 15.82 -7.68 5.72
CA TYR A 93 16.48 -8.83 5.09
C TYR A 93 17.80 -9.15 5.79
N GLU A 94 18.53 -8.14 6.31
CA GLU A 94 19.69 -8.38 7.19
C GLU A 94 19.31 -9.01 8.53
N SER A 95 18.14 -8.68 9.10
CA SER A 95 17.68 -9.25 10.38
C SER A 95 17.08 -10.65 10.28
N LYS A 96 16.96 -11.22 9.07
CA LYS A 96 16.44 -12.59 8.85
C LYS A 96 17.56 -13.61 8.58
N PHE A 97 18.80 -13.17 8.63
CA PHE A 97 20.00 -14.00 8.42
C PHE A 97 20.89 -14.12 9.68
N PHE A 98 20.42 -13.63 10.83
CA PHE A 98 20.95 -13.89 12.17
C PHE A 98 19.87 -14.50 13.05
#